data_AF-A0A7S1TBR5-F1
#
_entry.id   AF-A0A7S1TBR5-F1
#
_cell.length_a   1.000
_cell.length_b   1.000
_cell.length_c   1.000
_cell.angle_alpha   90.00
_cell.angle_beta   90.00
_cell.angle_gamma   90.00
#
_symmetry.space_group_name_H-M   'P 1'
#
loop_
_entity.id
_entity.type
_entity.pdbx_description
1 polymer ?
#
loop_
_entity_poly.entity_id
_entity_poly.type
_entity_poly.pdbx_seq_one_letter_code
_entity_poly.pdbx_strand_id
1 'polypeptide(L)'
;MFVLSYLRVGLGTQRRGPGSWLCRRQCASVVRMMSAAATRSPVPTSIRLTELEERLFDTLMTVVDERGLRTTLRVGGGWVRDKLLGLDVDEVDIDIALDDMLGREFAEMVNQWLCDNKLESHHVGVIKCNPEQSKHLETARIKIFGLWIDLVNLRTETYTHNSRIPDVSIGTPEEDARRRDLTINSCFFNVNERIVEDFTGHGISDLRAKVIRTPLPPLTTLLDDPLRALRSIRFASRLNFHVDPELYESYKSCLVHDALVSKISRERIATELQKMITGPSPDRAMGLIREVGLMDAVFVLPSDTEPPKPRSTNLWVSCLGCLVNHCALRRRRLRFADHVNEFSVLVARLSAFLAPLAACHYQFKGKSIHVSQFTLRELRLPSKEIELVSLVLSSSVKFKKMVEKNADALDRLEIGQLIRKTGRYWKVAVETALVSEIGPIDSEQSYAQAGPPLLESFSEQDGIKIDVYERFMGLVDSLEMEGIWDLKPLLDGRRVLDLLPGLPKGPAIGYVMDRQIEWQIVNPSGGEDDCKRWLTHEFRSYVK
;
A
#
# COMPACT_ATOMS: atom_id res chain seq x y z
N MET A 1 32.60 13.26 -27.52
CA MET A 1 33.79 13.98 -27.00
C MET A 1 33.25 15.07 -26.07
N PHE A 2 33.36 15.07 -24.75
CA PHE A 2 34.22 14.43 -23.74
C PHE A 2 33.34 14.25 -22.47
N VAL A 3 33.24 13.04 -21.88
CA VAL A 3 33.90 12.58 -20.62
C VAL A 3 33.28 13.18 -19.33
N LEU A 4 32.40 12.47 -18.61
CA LEU A 4 32.68 11.49 -17.52
C LEU A 4 33.74 11.94 -16.50
N SER A 5 33.35 12.66 -15.45
CA SER A 5 34.17 12.85 -14.25
C SER A 5 33.28 13.27 -13.07
N TYR A 6 33.20 12.43 -12.03
CA TYR A 6 33.00 12.71 -10.60
C TYR A 6 32.42 11.47 -9.91
N LEU A 7 33.26 10.44 -9.81
CA LEU A 7 33.06 9.26 -8.96
C LEU A 7 34.35 9.07 -8.16
N ARG A 8 34.35 9.51 -6.90
CA ARG A 8 35.19 9.01 -5.79
C ARG A 8 34.98 9.85 -4.53
N VAL A 9 34.18 9.36 -3.59
CA VAL A 9 34.38 9.62 -2.16
C VAL A 9 34.00 8.37 -1.34
N GLY A 10 35.00 7.77 -0.70
CA GLY A 10 34.96 7.15 0.63
C GLY A 10 33.99 6.01 0.91
N LEU A 11 34.42 4.77 0.70
CA LEU A 11 33.88 3.59 1.41
C LEU A 11 34.45 3.57 2.85
N GLY A 12 33.73 4.19 3.78
CA GLY A 12 33.93 3.99 5.21
C GLY A 12 33.18 2.76 5.69
N THR A 13 33.89 1.79 6.26
CA THR A 13 33.37 0.55 6.84
C THR A 13 32.54 0.82 8.09
N GLN A 14 31.21 0.69 8.00
CA GLN A 14 30.33 0.50 9.16
C GLN A 14 29.56 -0.82 9.02
N ARG A 15 29.52 -1.57 10.13
CA ARG A 15 29.08 -2.96 10.26
C ARG A 15 27.64 -3.14 9.77
N ARG A 16 27.43 -4.17 8.93
CA ARG A 16 26.14 -4.57 8.35
C ARG A 16 25.36 -5.43 9.34
N GLY A 17 24.15 -4.99 9.71
CA GLY A 17 23.12 -5.83 10.34
C GLY A 17 22.10 -6.35 9.32
N PRO A 18 21.31 -7.40 9.62
CA PRO A 18 20.51 -8.13 8.63
C PRO A 18 19.24 -7.39 8.11
N GLY A 19 18.92 -6.19 8.60
CA GLY A 19 17.65 -5.51 8.33
C GLY A 19 17.57 -4.64 7.06
N SER A 20 18.60 -4.59 6.20
CA SER A 20 18.70 -3.60 5.12
C SER A 20 18.08 -4.00 3.77
N TRP A 21 17.44 -5.17 3.66
CA TRP A 21 17.05 -5.74 2.37
C TRP A 21 15.73 -5.21 1.78
N LEU A 22 14.70 -4.96 2.61
CA LEU A 22 13.39 -4.48 2.12
C LEU A 22 13.41 -3.01 1.63
N CYS A 23 14.21 -2.15 2.26
CA CYS A 23 14.28 -0.72 1.91
C CYS A 23 14.94 -0.47 0.54
N ARG A 24 15.90 -1.33 0.13
CA ARG A 24 16.43 -1.29 -1.24
C ARG A 24 15.37 -1.70 -2.26
N ARG A 25 14.45 -2.61 -1.93
CA ARG A 25 13.45 -3.15 -2.88
C ARG A 25 12.39 -2.13 -3.30
N GLN A 26 11.82 -1.32 -2.40
CA GLN A 26 10.77 -0.34 -2.78
C GLN A 26 11.35 0.87 -3.54
N CYS A 27 12.47 1.44 -3.10
CA CYS A 27 13.13 2.50 -3.87
C CYS A 27 13.75 1.98 -5.18
N ALA A 28 14.34 0.77 -5.21
CA ALA A 28 14.86 0.20 -6.45
C ALA A 28 13.75 -0.29 -7.38
N SER A 29 12.56 -0.66 -6.89
CA SER A 29 11.38 -0.97 -7.70
C SER A 29 10.84 0.27 -8.39
N VAL A 30 10.69 1.39 -7.66
CA VAL A 30 10.29 2.68 -8.26
C VAL A 30 11.35 3.16 -9.25
N VAL A 31 12.64 3.12 -8.91
CA VAL A 31 13.74 3.53 -9.81
C VAL A 31 13.91 2.55 -11.00
N ARG A 32 13.73 1.23 -10.83
CA ARG A 32 13.74 0.27 -11.95
C ARG A 32 12.50 0.42 -12.84
N MET A 33 11.31 0.66 -12.30
CA MET A 33 10.11 0.90 -13.12
C MET A 33 10.19 2.23 -13.85
N MET A 34 10.72 3.28 -13.21
CA MET A 34 11.03 4.56 -13.86
C MET A 34 12.12 4.43 -14.93
N SER A 35 13.14 3.58 -14.71
CA SER A 35 14.17 3.29 -15.70
C SER A 35 13.69 2.36 -16.83
N ALA A 36 12.77 1.43 -16.55
CA ALA A 36 12.16 0.55 -17.53
C ALA A 36 11.12 1.27 -18.41
N ALA A 37 10.56 2.38 -17.94
CA ALA A 37 9.77 3.29 -18.76
C ALA A 37 10.58 3.92 -19.91
N ALA A 38 11.91 3.94 -19.82
CA ALA A 38 12.80 4.55 -20.81
C ALA A 38 13.34 3.59 -21.89
N THR A 39 13.15 2.27 -21.76
CA THR A 39 13.66 1.30 -22.76
C THR A 39 12.51 0.54 -23.42
N ARG A 40 12.25 0.87 -24.70
CA ARG A 40 11.34 0.16 -25.61
C ARG A 40 11.90 -1.24 -25.96
N SER A 41 11.97 -2.14 -24.99
CA SER A 41 12.21 -3.55 -25.28
C SER A 41 10.90 -4.16 -25.80
N PRO A 42 10.88 -4.79 -26.99
CA PRO A 42 9.68 -5.43 -27.49
C PRO A 42 9.28 -6.56 -26.54
N VAL A 43 7.99 -6.62 -26.17
CA VAL A 43 7.45 -7.74 -25.38
C VAL A 43 7.69 -9.03 -26.19
N PRO A 44 8.52 -9.96 -25.69
CA PRO A 44 8.85 -11.19 -26.40
C PRO A 44 7.58 -12.04 -26.59
N THR A 45 7.54 -12.82 -27.67
CA THR A 45 6.46 -13.81 -27.89
C THR A 45 6.71 -15.12 -27.13
N SER A 46 7.91 -15.31 -26.58
CA SER A 46 8.30 -16.48 -25.81
C SER A 46 8.67 -16.11 -24.38
N ILE A 47 8.26 -16.95 -23.44
CA ILE A 47 8.60 -16.82 -22.03
C ILE A 47 9.92 -17.56 -21.77
N ARG A 48 10.84 -16.91 -21.06
CA ARG A 48 12.05 -17.56 -20.54
C ARG A 48 11.76 -18.08 -19.14
N LEU A 49 11.94 -19.38 -18.97
CA LEU A 49 11.78 -20.06 -17.70
C LEU A 49 13.10 -19.98 -16.91
N THR A 50 12.99 -19.93 -15.60
CA THR A 50 14.13 -20.17 -14.69
C THR A 50 14.37 -21.67 -14.57
N GLU A 51 15.57 -22.07 -14.14
CA GLU A 51 15.90 -23.49 -13.93
C GLU A 51 14.92 -24.20 -12.97
N LEU A 52 14.43 -23.49 -11.95
CA LEU A 52 13.42 -24.02 -11.02
C LEU A 52 12.06 -24.19 -11.68
N GLU A 53 11.63 -23.26 -12.53
CA GLU A 53 10.37 -23.35 -13.27
C GLU A 53 10.43 -24.43 -14.35
N GLU A 54 11.55 -24.57 -15.06
CA GLU A 54 11.77 -25.67 -16.00
C GLU A 54 11.65 -27.01 -15.29
N ARG A 55 12.40 -27.18 -14.20
CA ARG A 55 12.34 -28.41 -13.40
C ARG A 55 10.94 -28.70 -12.87
N LEU A 56 10.23 -27.67 -12.42
CA LEU A 56 8.85 -27.80 -11.96
C LEU A 56 7.94 -28.30 -13.08
N PHE A 57 7.94 -27.62 -14.22
CA PHE A 57 7.06 -27.95 -15.33
C PHE A 57 7.38 -29.31 -15.95
N ASP A 58 8.65 -29.67 -16.08
CA ASP A 58 9.06 -30.99 -16.55
C ASP A 58 8.61 -32.09 -15.58
N THR A 59 8.64 -31.82 -14.26
CA THR A 59 8.12 -32.75 -13.26
C THR A 59 6.61 -32.94 -13.41
N LEU A 60 5.85 -31.86 -13.56
CA LEU A 60 4.40 -31.95 -13.73
C LEU A 60 4.02 -32.67 -15.02
N MET A 61 4.74 -32.40 -16.12
CA MET A 61 4.56 -33.10 -17.39
C MET A 61 4.89 -34.59 -17.28
N THR A 62 5.95 -34.96 -16.56
CA THR A 62 6.29 -36.37 -16.29
C THR A 62 5.14 -37.08 -15.55
N VAL A 63 4.51 -36.41 -14.58
CA VAL A 63 3.34 -36.96 -13.87
C VAL A 63 2.16 -37.15 -14.83
N VAL A 64 1.91 -36.19 -15.72
CA VAL A 64 0.85 -36.31 -16.76
C VAL A 64 1.11 -37.54 -17.64
N ASP A 65 2.33 -37.71 -18.12
CA ASP A 65 2.72 -38.80 -19.02
C ASP A 65 2.65 -40.18 -18.33
N GLU A 66 3.26 -40.33 -17.15
CA GLU A 66 3.30 -41.61 -16.42
C GLU A 66 1.92 -42.07 -15.93
N ARG A 67 1.02 -41.13 -15.65
CA ARG A 67 -0.37 -41.42 -15.28
C ARG A 67 -1.28 -41.61 -16.49
N GLY A 68 -0.77 -41.41 -17.72
CA GLY A 68 -1.53 -41.57 -18.96
C GLY A 68 -2.64 -40.54 -19.13
N LEU A 69 -2.46 -39.35 -18.58
CA LEU A 69 -3.44 -38.26 -18.60
C LEU A 69 -3.35 -37.50 -19.94
N ARG A 70 -4.47 -36.92 -20.38
CA ARG A 70 -4.53 -36.05 -21.57
C ARG A 70 -4.63 -34.57 -21.20
N THR A 71 -4.38 -34.26 -19.95
CA THR A 71 -4.53 -32.93 -19.37
C THR A 71 -3.52 -31.97 -19.97
N THR A 72 -4.00 -30.82 -20.43
CA THR A 72 -3.13 -29.69 -20.76
C THR A 72 -2.94 -28.85 -19.52
N LEU A 73 -1.69 -28.55 -19.17
CA LEU A 73 -1.34 -27.70 -18.05
C LEU A 73 -1.15 -26.26 -18.55
N ARG A 74 -1.92 -25.32 -18.01
CA ARG A 74 -1.85 -23.91 -18.40
C ARG A 74 -1.51 -23.02 -17.22
N VAL A 75 -0.39 -22.33 -17.25
CA VAL A 75 -0.12 -21.28 -16.26
C VAL A 75 -0.88 -20.02 -16.65
N GLY A 76 -1.73 -19.50 -15.77
CA GLY A 76 -2.58 -18.35 -16.07
C GLY A 76 -2.22 -17.08 -15.33
N GLY A 77 -2.80 -15.96 -15.75
CA GLY A 77 -2.90 -14.76 -14.92
C GLY A 77 -1.63 -13.92 -14.80
N GLY A 78 -1.32 -13.50 -13.57
CA GLY A 78 -0.27 -12.52 -13.31
C GLY A 78 1.14 -13.00 -13.69
N TRP A 79 1.39 -14.32 -13.57
CA TRP A 79 2.68 -14.91 -13.90
C TRP A 79 3.05 -14.69 -15.37
N VAL A 80 2.14 -14.99 -16.30
CA VAL A 80 2.35 -14.83 -17.75
C VAL A 80 2.67 -13.38 -18.08
N ARG A 81 1.85 -12.44 -17.58
CA ARG A 81 2.05 -11.00 -17.76
C ARG A 81 3.42 -10.55 -17.25
N ASP A 82 3.78 -10.92 -16.03
CA ASP A 82 4.99 -10.45 -15.37
C ASP A 82 6.24 -11.00 -16.06
N LYS A 83 6.20 -12.26 -16.52
CA LYS A 83 7.25 -12.86 -17.35
C LYS A 83 7.43 -12.14 -18.69
N LEU A 84 6.33 -11.86 -19.38
CA LEU A 84 6.36 -11.15 -20.66
C LEU A 84 6.87 -9.71 -20.51
N LEU A 85 6.65 -9.07 -19.35
CA LEU A 85 7.22 -7.77 -19.03
C LEU A 85 8.68 -7.81 -18.56
N GLY A 86 9.26 -9.01 -18.40
CA GLY A 86 10.62 -9.18 -17.87
C GLY A 86 10.74 -8.75 -16.40
N LEU A 87 9.67 -8.88 -15.62
CA LEU A 87 9.68 -8.59 -14.19
C LEU A 87 10.17 -9.82 -13.43
N ASP A 88 11.35 -9.71 -12.80
CA ASP A 88 11.82 -10.71 -11.84
C ASP A 88 11.06 -10.52 -10.52
N VAL A 89 10.20 -11.48 -10.17
CA VAL A 89 9.44 -11.48 -8.92
C VAL A 89 10.07 -12.49 -7.96
N ASP A 90 10.44 -12.03 -6.76
CA ASP A 90 11.15 -12.87 -5.77
C ASP A 90 10.27 -13.97 -5.15
N GLU A 91 8.95 -13.74 -5.08
CA GLU A 91 7.93 -14.72 -4.67
C GLU A 91 6.94 -14.88 -5.82
N VAL A 92 6.91 -16.09 -6.38
CA VAL A 92 6.12 -16.41 -7.56
C VAL A 92 4.99 -17.34 -7.13
N ASP A 93 3.78 -16.81 -7.06
CA ASP A 93 2.56 -17.63 -7.00
C ASP A 93 2.26 -18.10 -8.43
N ILE A 94 2.25 -19.42 -8.65
CA ILE A 94 1.96 -20.03 -9.95
C ILE A 94 0.57 -20.64 -9.91
N ASP A 95 -0.36 -20.05 -10.67
CA ASP A 95 -1.70 -20.59 -10.88
C ASP A 95 -1.70 -21.50 -12.11
N ILE A 96 -1.88 -22.81 -11.93
CA ILE A 96 -1.97 -23.79 -13.03
C ILE A 96 -3.42 -24.22 -13.19
N ALA A 97 -3.97 -23.90 -14.36
CA ALA A 97 -5.28 -24.33 -14.81
C ALA A 97 -5.21 -25.71 -15.47
N LEU A 98 -6.18 -26.56 -15.12
CA LEU A 98 -6.38 -27.92 -15.63
C LEU A 98 -7.68 -27.99 -16.43
N ASP A 99 -7.65 -28.75 -17.53
CA ASP A 99 -8.77 -28.86 -18.48
C ASP A 99 -9.84 -29.87 -18.07
N ASP A 100 -9.45 -31.00 -17.49
CA ASP A 100 -10.28 -32.22 -17.44
C ASP A 100 -10.41 -32.87 -16.05
N MET A 101 -9.71 -32.36 -15.03
CA MET A 101 -9.73 -32.95 -13.68
C MET A 101 -9.65 -31.89 -12.58
N LEU A 102 -10.10 -32.26 -11.38
CA LEU A 102 -10.06 -31.37 -10.22
C LEU A 102 -8.63 -31.12 -9.76
N GLY A 103 -8.34 -29.87 -9.36
CA GLY A 103 -7.00 -29.48 -8.88
C GLY A 103 -6.49 -30.36 -7.73
N ARG A 104 -7.39 -30.83 -6.87
CA ARG A 104 -7.06 -31.74 -5.76
C ARG A 104 -6.58 -33.10 -6.22
N GLU A 105 -7.27 -33.71 -7.18
CA GLU A 105 -6.94 -35.04 -7.70
C GLU A 105 -5.55 -35.01 -8.33
N PHE A 106 -5.27 -33.98 -9.13
CA PHE A 106 -3.94 -33.78 -9.70
C PHE A 106 -2.87 -33.53 -8.63
N ALA A 107 -3.16 -32.72 -7.60
CA ALA A 107 -2.24 -32.46 -6.49
C ALA A 107 -1.84 -33.76 -5.77
N GLU A 108 -2.81 -34.64 -5.51
CA GLU A 108 -2.59 -35.94 -4.86
C GLU A 108 -1.73 -36.85 -5.75
N MET A 109 -1.97 -36.89 -7.06
CA MET A 109 -1.14 -37.66 -8.01
C MET A 109 0.31 -37.16 -8.07
N VAL A 110 0.51 -35.84 -8.09
CA VAL A 110 1.84 -35.21 -8.09
C VAL A 110 2.58 -35.54 -6.79
N ASN A 111 1.91 -35.43 -5.65
CA ASN A 111 2.52 -35.78 -4.37
C ASN A 111 2.90 -37.25 -4.27
N GLN A 112 2.06 -38.16 -4.78
CA GLN A 112 2.38 -39.57 -4.82
C GLN A 112 3.64 -39.82 -5.66
N TRP A 113 3.73 -39.19 -6.84
CA TRP A 113 4.90 -39.30 -7.70
C TRP A 113 6.18 -38.76 -7.03
N LEU A 114 6.10 -37.63 -6.32
CA LEU A 114 7.23 -37.08 -5.55
C LEU A 114 7.69 -38.05 -4.46
N CYS A 115 6.77 -38.68 -3.74
CA CYS A 115 7.07 -39.71 -2.74
C CYS A 115 7.75 -40.93 -3.35
N ASP A 116 7.21 -41.46 -4.45
CA ASP A 116 7.74 -42.64 -5.15
C ASP A 116 9.18 -42.39 -5.65
N ASN A 117 9.49 -41.15 -6.04
CA ASN A 117 10.80 -40.72 -6.51
C ASN A 117 11.73 -40.17 -5.40
N LYS A 118 11.35 -40.31 -4.12
CA LYS A 118 12.12 -39.85 -2.95
C LYS A 118 12.47 -38.36 -2.98
N LEU A 119 11.60 -37.55 -3.59
CA LEU A 119 11.68 -36.10 -3.57
C LEU A 119 10.91 -35.56 -2.36
N GLU A 120 11.22 -34.33 -1.94
CA GLU A 120 10.51 -33.68 -0.84
C GLU A 120 9.05 -33.46 -1.24
N SER A 121 8.14 -34.16 -0.54
CA SER A 121 6.70 -33.99 -0.68
C SER A 121 6.16 -33.14 0.47
N HIS A 122 5.15 -32.33 0.18
CA HIS A 122 4.50 -31.46 1.16
C HIS A 122 3.02 -31.78 1.24
N HIS A 123 2.39 -31.56 2.40
CA HIS A 123 0.96 -31.78 2.56
C HIS A 123 0.16 -30.93 1.56
N VAL A 124 -0.78 -31.53 0.81
CA VAL A 124 -1.69 -30.78 -0.06
C VAL A 124 -2.61 -29.94 0.81
N GLY A 125 -2.47 -28.61 0.73
CA GLY A 125 -3.41 -27.69 1.35
C GLY A 125 -4.65 -27.58 0.48
N VAL A 126 -5.73 -28.29 0.81
CA VAL A 126 -7.01 -28.07 0.14
C VAL A 126 -7.65 -26.82 0.74
N ILE A 127 -7.72 -25.74 -0.04
CA ILE A 127 -8.51 -24.57 0.34
C ILE A 127 -9.96 -24.94 0.05
N LYS A 128 -10.67 -25.39 1.09
CA LYS A 128 -12.09 -25.75 1.00
C LYS A 128 -12.91 -24.57 0.46
N CYS A 129 -13.95 -24.88 -0.33
CA CYS A 129 -14.92 -23.92 -0.86
C CYS A 129 -15.24 -22.84 0.18
N ASN A 130 -14.91 -21.59 -0.11
CA ASN A 130 -15.40 -20.46 0.67
C ASN A 130 -16.74 -20.00 0.06
N PRO A 131 -17.89 -20.22 0.73
CA PRO A 131 -19.21 -19.86 0.19
C PRO A 131 -19.35 -18.37 -0.15
N GLU A 132 -18.54 -17.50 0.45
CA GLU A 132 -18.51 -16.05 0.17
C GLU A 132 -17.69 -15.67 -1.09
N GLN A 133 -16.93 -16.61 -1.66
CA GLN A 133 -16.09 -16.40 -2.84
C GLN A 133 -16.47 -17.31 -4.01
N SER A 134 -16.84 -18.57 -3.76
CA SER A 134 -17.29 -19.53 -4.77
C SER A 134 -18.02 -20.69 -4.09
N LYS A 135 -19.24 -20.99 -4.55
CA LYS A 135 -20.05 -22.10 -4.00
C LYS A 135 -19.57 -23.50 -4.41
N HIS A 136 -18.74 -23.61 -5.47
CA HIS A 136 -18.50 -24.88 -6.17
C HIS A 136 -17.04 -25.17 -6.59
N LEU A 137 -16.05 -24.37 -6.18
CA LEU A 137 -14.67 -24.56 -6.62
C LEU A 137 -13.74 -24.92 -5.46
N GLU A 138 -13.15 -26.11 -5.56
CA GLU A 138 -12.00 -26.50 -4.76
C GLU A 138 -10.73 -26.04 -5.47
N THR A 139 -9.87 -25.31 -4.76
CA THR A 139 -8.50 -25.01 -5.20
C THR A 139 -7.54 -25.82 -4.35
N ALA A 140 -6.60 -26.50 -4.99
CA ALA A 140 -5.58 -27.25 -4.29
C ALA A 140 -4.26 -26.47 -4.32
N ARG A 141 -3.74 -26.12 -3.15
CA ARG A 141 -2.45 -25.48 -3.01
C ARG A 141 -1.41 -26.53 -2.60
N ILE A 142 -0.37 -26.66 -3.40
CA ILE A 142 0.75 -27.57 -3.16
C ILE A 142 2.07 -26.81 -3.20
N LYS A 143 3.07 -27.29 -2.47
CA LYS A 143 4.43 -26.74 -2.53
C LYS A 143 5.34 -27.76 -3.22
N ILE A 144 6.07 -27.34 -4.24
CA ILE A 144 6.98 -28.20 -5.02
C ILE A 144 8.29 -27.44 -5.24
N PHE A 145 9.43 -28.05 -4.90
CA PHE A 145 10.77 -27.44 -5.02
C PHE A 145 10.88 -26.05 -4.36
N GLY A 146 10.13 -25.80 -3.28
CA GLY A 146 10.11 -24.50 -2.61
C GLY A 146 9.08 -23.50 -3.16
N LEU A 147 8.47 -23.77 -4.32
CA LEU A 147 7.48 -22.91 -4.98
C LEU A 147 6.05 -23.27 -4.55
N TRP A 148 5.21 -22.26 -4.31
CA TRP A 148 3.78 -22.44 -4.06
C TRP A 148 3.00 -22.45 -5.37
N ILE A 149 2.15 -23.45 -5.54
CA ILE A 149 1.40 -23.69 -6.76
C ILE A 149 -0.07 -23.87 -6.39
N ASP A 150 -0.93 -23.12 -7.07
CA ASP A 150 -2.36 -23.23 -6.97
C ASP A 150 -2.89 -23.96 -8.21
N LEU A 151 -3.43 -25.16 -8.00
CA LEU A 151 -4.05 -25.98 -9.03
C LEU A 151 -5.55 -25.65 -9.07
N VAL A 152 -5.97 -25.11 -10.21
CA VAL A 152 -7.34 -24.63 -10.44
C VAL A 152 -7.94 -25.28 -11.68
N ASN A 153 -9.27 -25.34 -11.72
CA ASN A 153 -9.99 -25.72 -12.92
C ASN A 153 -10.22 -24.51 -13.81
N LEU A 154 -10.19 -24.73 -15.13
CA LEU A 154 -10.81 -23.80 -16.06
C LEU A 154 -12.30 -23.69 -15.73
N ARG A 155 -12.80 -22.46 -15.74
CA ARG A 155 -14.17 -22.20 -15.35
C ARG A 155 -14.86 -21.22 -16.26
N THR A 156 -16.15 -21.45 -16.43
CA THR A 156 -17.10 -20.48 -16.98
C THR A 156 -18.01 -19.99 -15.85
N GLU A 157 -18.38 -18.71 -15.91
CA GLU A 157 -19.13 -18.02 -14.87
C GLU A 157 -20.40 -17.43 -15.47
N THR A 158 -21.55 -17.72 -14.87
CA THR A 158 -22.83 -17.08 -15.20
C THR A 158 -23.25 -16.17 -14.05
N TYR A 159 -23.41 -14.88 -14.33
CA TYR A 159 -23.81 -13.89 -13.33
C TYR A 159 -25.33 -13.70 -13.35
N THR A 160 -25.94 -13.66 -12.16
CA THR A 160 -27.33 -13.26 -12.00
C THR A 160 -27.41 -11.81 -11.57
N HIS A 161 -28.47 -11.10 -11.97
CA HIS A 161 -28.56 -9.64 -11.77
C HIS A 161 -28.42 -9.19 -10.30
N ASN A 162 -28.80 -10.07 -9.35
CA ASN A 162 -28.86 -9.78 -7.92
C ASN A 162 -27.70 -10.36 -7.08
N SER A 163 -26.82 -11.18 -7.65
CA SER A 163 -25.71 -11.80 -6.92
C SER A 163 -24.38 -11.50 -7.58
N ARG A 164 -23.39 -11.11 -6.76
CA ARG A 164 -22.00 -10.99 -7.18
C ARG A 164 -21.34 -12.37 -7.36
N ILE A 165 -21.84 -13.40 -6.67
CA ILE A 165 -21.28 -14.75 -6.77
C ILE A 165 -21.90 -15.41 -8.00
N PRO A 166 -21.11 -15.72 -9.05
CA PRO A 166 -21.62 -16.41 -10.23
C PRO A 166 -21.86 -17.89 -9.94
N ASP A 167 -22.70 -18.50 -10.77
CA ASP A 167 -22.75 -19.95 -10.89
C ASP A 167 -21.58 -20.39 -11.76
N VAL A 168 -20.80 -21.34 -11.24
CA VAL A 168 -19.52 -21.75 -11.82
C VAL A 168 -19.58 -23.19 -12.28
N SER A 169 -19.09 -23.44 -13.50
CA SER A 169 -18.92 -24.78 -14.07
C SER A 169 -17.58 -24.91 -14.79
N ILE A 170 -17.17 -26.14 -15.10
CA ILE A 170 -15.95 -26.41 -15.87
C ILE A 170 -16.12 -25.80 -17.27
N GLY A 171 -15.17 -24.97 -17.67
CA GLY A 171 -15.20 -24.24 -18.94
C GLY A 171 -13.97 -24.52 -19.81
N THR A 172 -14.00 -23.96 -21.01
CA THR A 172 -12.86 -23.96 -21.94
C THR A 172 -11.84 -22.86 -21.58
N PRO A 173 -10.59 -22.94 -22.10
CA PRO A 173 -9.59 -21.89 -21.90
C PRO A 173 -10.07 -20.51 -22.37
N GLU A 174 -10.84 -20.48 -23.46
CA GLU A 174 -11.41 -19.27 -24.02
C GLU A 174 -12.49 -18.66 -23.12
N GLU A 175 -13.39 -19.48 -22.58
CA GLU A 175 -14.40 -19.02 -21.61
C GLU A 175 -13.74 -18.50 -20.33
N ASP A 176 -12.70 -19.17 -19.84
CA ASP A 176 -11.92 -18.73 -18.68
C ASP A 176 -11.18 -17.41 -18.94
N ALA A 177 -10.61 -17.24 -20.13
CA ALA A 177 -9.96 -16.00 -20.54
C ALA A 177 -10.93 -14.83 -20.59
N ARG A 178 -12.14 -15.04 -21.14
CA ARG A 178 -13.15 -13.99 -21.36
C ARG A 178 -13.79 -13.50 -20.06
N ARG A 179 -13.95 -14.36 -19.05
CA ARG A 179 -14.50 -13.97 -17.74
C ARG A 179 -13.52 -13.20 -16.86
N ARG A 180 -12.23 -13.08 -17.21
CA ARG A 180 -11.21 -12.41 -16.37
C ARG A 180 -11.35 -10.88 -16.41
N ASP A 181 -10.61 -10.22 -15.53
CA ASP A 181 -10.71 -8.77 -15.35
C ASP A 181 -10.10 -7.99 -16.53
N LEU A 182 -8.93 -8.39 -17.02
CA LEU A 182 -8.17 -7.66 -18.03
C LEU A 182 -7.57 -8.60 -19.07
N THR A 183 -7.50 -8.16 -20.33
CA THR A 183 -6.86 -8.89 -21.46
C THR A 183 -5.43 -9.32 -21.12
N ILE A 184 -4.64 -8.42 -20.53
CA ILE A 184 -3.27 -8.68 -20.10
C ILE A 184 -3.13 -9.75 -18.99
N ASN A 185 -4.21 -10.06 -18.28
CA ASN A 185 -4.27 -11.11 -17.25
C ASN A 185 -5.01 -12.38 -17.76
N SER A 186 -5.44 -12.38 -19.01
CA SER A 186 -6.19 -13.46 -19.66
C SER A 186 -5.32 -14.36 -20.54
N CYS A 187 -4.02 -14.07 -20.68
CA CYS A 187 -3.10 -14.93 -21.38
C CYS A 187 -2.75 -16.17 -20.55
N PHE A 188 -2.54 -17.29 -21.23
CA PHE A 188 -2.04 -18.53 -20.65
C PHE A 188 -0.68 -18.87 -21.22
N PHE A 189 0.12 -19.60 -20.45
CA PHE A 189 1.29 -20.30 -20.93
C PHE A 189 0.97 -21.80 -20.94
N ASN A 190 0.88 -22.37 -22.13
CA ASN A 190 0.70 -23.80 -22.33
C ASN A 190 2.02 -24.49 -22.02
N VAL A 191 2.06 -25.26 -20.93
CA VAL A 191 3.27 -25.94 -20.47
C VAL A 191 3.66 -27.07 -21.41
N ASN A 192 2.67 -27.76 -21.98
CA ASN A 192 2.86 -28.90 -22.88
C ASN A 192 3.57 -28.45 -24.17
N GLU A 193 3.12 -27.35 -24.78
CA GLU A 193 3.64 -26.85 -26.06
C GLU A 193 4.71 -25.75 -25.89
N ARG A 194 4.87 -25.24 -24.66
CA ARG A 194 5.75 -24.11 -24.31
C ARG A 194 5.47 -22.83 -25.12
N ILE A 195 4.20 -22.56 -25.39
CA ILE A 195 3.72 -21.36 -26.10
C ILE A 195 2.83 -20.50 -25.21
N VAL A 196 2.73 -19.21 -25.54
CA VAL A 196 1.76 -18.31 -24.94
C VAL A 196 0.49 -18.33 -25.78
N GLU A 197 -0.64 -18.62 -25.13
CA GLU A 197 -1.97 -18.62 -25.72
C GLU A 197 -2.72 -17.34 -25.32
N ASP A 198 -3.27 -16.64 -26.31
CA ASP A 198 -4.10 -15.45 -26.13
C ASP A 198 -5.45 -15.65 -26.80
N PHE A 199 -6.39 -16.23 -26.05
CA PHE A 199 -7.76 -16.47 -26.51
C PHE A 199 -8.60 -15.18 -26.64
N THR A 200 -8.12 -14.06 -26.09
CA THR A 200 -8.81 -12.76 -26.26
C THR A 200 -8.41 -12.06 -27.56
N GLY A 201 -7.29 -12.47 -28.17
CA GLY A 201 -6.69 -11.81 -29.34
C GLY A 201 -6.08 -10.44 -29.06
N HIS A 202 -6.22 -9.92 -27.84
CA HIS A 202 -5.80 -8.57 -27.47
C HIS A 202 -4.74 -8.53 -26.35
N GLY A 203 -4.61 -9.57 -25.52
CA GLY A 203 -3.72 -9.57 -24.36
C GLY A 203 -2.26 -9.26 -24.71
N ILE A 204 -1.70 -9.92 -25.73
CA ILE A 204 -0.29 -9.67 -26.12
C ILE A 204 -0.14 -8.29 -26.76
N SER A 205 -1.10 -7.85 -27.59
CA SER A 205 -1.04 -6.54 -28.23
C SER A 205 -1.20 -5.40 -27.22
N ASP A 206 -2.10 -5.57 -26.23
CA ASP A 206 -2.36 -4.59 -25.18
C ASP A 206 -1.17 -4.50 -24.23
N LEU A 207 -0.50 -5.63 -23.94
CA LEU A 207 0.73 -5.64 -23.16
C LEU A 207 1.85 -4.85 -23.86
N ARG A 208 1.97 -4.98 -25.19
CA ARG A 208 2.91 -4.20 -26.01
C ARG A 208 2.54 -2.73 -26.09
N ALA A 209 1.26 -2.43 -26.26
CA ALA A 209 0.72 -1.08 -26.36
C ALA A 209 0.61 -0.39 -24.98
N LYS A 210 0.84 -1.13 -23.89
CA LYS A 210 0.63 -0.69 -22.50
C LYS A 210 -0.80 -0.18 -22.28
N VAL A 211 -1.78 -1.02 -22.60
CA VAL A 211 -3.22 -0.72 -22.48
C VAL A 211 -3.88 -1.64 -21.45
N ILE A 212 -4.77 -1.07 -20.64
CA ILE A 212 -5.67 -1.77 -19.74
C ILE A 212 -7.03 -1.85 -20.42
N ARG A 213 -7.43 -3.06 -20.82
CA ARG A 213 -8.69 -3.36 -21.50
C ARG A 213 -9.32 -4.61 -20.91
N THR A 214 -10.64 -4.68 -20.90
CA THR A 214 -11.42 -5.86 -20.49
C THR A 214 -11.59 -6.84 -21.67
N PRO A 215 -11.64 -8.16 -21.44
CA PRO A 215 -11.85 -9.14 -22.52
C PRO A 215 -13.23 -9.03 -23.19
N LEU A 216 -14.25 -8.68 -22.41
CA LEU A 216 -15.64 -8.46 -22.84
C LEU A 216 -15.96 -6.95 -22.80
N PRO A 217 -17.10 -6.50 -23.35
CA PRO A 217 -17.52 -5.10 -23.28
C PRO A 217 -17.36 -4.56 -21.85
N PRO A 218 -16.70 -3.39 -21.67
CA PRO A 218 -16.32 -2.90 -20.35
C PRO A 218 -17.51 -2.73 -19.41
N LEU A 219 -18.61 -2.13 -19.87
CA LEU A 219 -19.79 -1.92 -19.03
C LEU A 219 -20.35 -3.25 -18.48
N THR A 220 -20.49 -4.28 -19.31
CA THR A 220 -20.93 -5.62 -18.88
C THR A 220 -19.97 -6.20 -17.85
N THR A 221 -18.66 -6.15 -18.15
CA THR A 221 -17.61 -6.67 -17.27
C THR A 221 -17.65 -6.01 -15.88
N LEU A 222 -17.89 -4.70 -15.82
CA LEU A 222 -17.99 -3.95 -14.58
C LEU A 222 -19.31 -4.19 -13.83
N LEU A 223 -20.42 -4.51 -14.51
CA LEU A 223 -21.68 -4.82 -13.84
C LEU A 223 -21.73 -6.23 -13.25
N ASP A 224 -20.99 -7.17 -13.85
CA ASP A 224 -20.81 -8.55 -13.38
C ASP A 224 -20.01 -8.59 -12.07
N ASP A 225 -18.82 -7.97 -12.04
CA ASP A 225 -18.07 -7.73 -10.79
C ASP A 225 -17.57 -6.27 -10.73
N PRO A 226 -18.30 -5.38 -10.03
CA PRO A 226 -17.95 -3.97 -9.90
C PRO A 226 -16.57 -3.70 -9.31
N LEU A 227 -15.99 -4.64 -8.55
CA LEU A 227 -14.63 -4.47 -8.04
C LEU A 227 -13.60 -4.39 -9.19
N ARG A 228 -13.92 -4.92 -10.38
CA ARG A 228 -13.05 -4.82 -11.57
C ARG A 228 -12.78 -3.38 -11.97
N ALA A 229 -13.65 -2.42 -11.63
CA ALA A 229 -13.37 -0.99 -11.83
C ALA A 229 -12.14 -0.56 -11.02
N LEU A 230 -12.13 -0.84 -9.70
CA LEU A 230 -11.01 -0.51 -8.82
C LEU A 230 -9.75 -1.32 -9.16
N ARG A 231 -9.89 -2.61 -9.53
CA ARG A 231 -8.76 -3.46 -9.93
C ARG A 231 -8.09 -2.97 -11.20
N SER A 232 -8.87 -2.59 -12.20
CA SER A 232 -8.35 -2.09 -13.48
C SER A 232 -7.66 -0.74 -13.31
N ILE A 233 -8.21 0.18 -12.50
CA ILE A 233 -7.52 1.42 -12.09
C ILE A 233 -6.20 1.10 -11.35
N ARG A 234 -6.22 0.14 -10.41
CA ARG A 234 -5.01 -0.30 -9.71
C ARG A 234 -3.96 -0.82 -10.69
N PHE A 235 -4.33 -1.63 -11.66
CA PHE A 235 -3.38 -2.14 -12.66
C PHE A 235 -2.86 -1.06 -13.59
N ALA A 236 -3.72 -0.12 -14.02
CA ALA A 236 -3.31 1.05 -14.80
C ALA A 236 -2.22 1.86 -14.08
N SER A 237 -2.43 2.15 -12.80
CA SER A 237 -1.44 2.85 -11.95
C SER A 237 -0.21 1.99 -11.68
N ARG A 238 -0.37 0.73 -11.27
CA ARG A 238 0.74 -0.18 -10.92
C ARG A 238 1.70 -0.41 -12.08
N LEU A 239 1.17 -0.70 -13.27
CA LEU A 239 1.98 -1.02 -14.46
C LEU A 239 2.35 0.23 -15.27
N ASN A 240 1.77 1.38 -14.91
CA ASN A 240 1.83 2.61 -15.67
C ASN A 240 1.35 2.42 -17.12
N PHE A 241 0.15 1.87 -17.29
CA PHE A 241 -0.48 1.60 -18.59
C PHE A 241 -1.65 2.56 -18.82
N HIS A 242 -2.01 2.82 -20.08
CA HIS A 242 -3.17 3.63 -20.45
C HIS A 242 -4.46 2.84 -20.20
N VAL A 243 -5.53 3.52 -19.80
CA VAL A 243 -6.87 2.90 -19.77
C VAL A 243 -7.47 3.01 -21.18
N ASP A 244 -8.04 1.91 -21.67
CA ASP A 244 -8.83 1.92 -22.90
C ASP A 244 -9.98 2.95 -22.83
N PRO A 245 -10.25 3.76 -23.87
CA PRO A 245 -11.27 4.80 -23.83
C PRO A 245 -12.68 4.31 -23.48
N GLU A 246 -13.08 3.13 -23.97
CA GLU A 246 -14.42 2.57 -23.70
C GLU A 246 -14.52 2.13 -22.23
N LEU A 247 -13.45 1.56 -21.69
CA LEU A 247 -13.34 1.23 -20.27
C LEU A 247 -13.36 2.49 -19.39
N TYR A 248 -12.66 3.54 -19.81
CA TYR A 248 -12.63 4.82 -19.10
C TYR A 248 -14.03 5.47 -19.02
N GLU A 249 -14.77 5.51 -20.12
CA GLU A 249 -16.15 6.03 -20.10
C GLU A 249 -17.09 5.14 -19.27
N SER A 250 -16.87 3.82 -19.28
CA SER A 250 -17.68 2.89 -18.47
C SER A 250 -17.50 3.11 -16.96
N TYR A 251 -16.34 3.58 -16.50
CA TYR A 251 -16.14 3.95 -15.09
C TYR A 251 -17.03 5.09 -14.63
N LYS A 252 -17.43 6.00 -15.53
CA LYS A 252 -18.26 7.17 -15.21
C LYS A 252 -19.75 6.83 -15.11
N SER A 253 -20.15 5.63 -15.49
CA SER A 253 -21.55 5.19 -15.47
C SER A 253 -22.08 5.12 -14.04
N CYS A 254 -23.22 5.77 -13.79
CA CYS A 254 -23.92 5.70 -12.51
C CYS A 254 -24.27 4.27 -12.11
N LEU A 255 -24.59 3.41 -13.09
CA LEU A 255 -24.88 1.99 -12.84
C LEU A 255 -23.69 1.25 -12.22
N VAL A 256 -22.46 1.59 -12.64
CA VAL A 256 -21.24 1.01 -12.08
C VAL A 256 -21.02 1.51 -10.65
N HIS A 257 -21.28 2.79 -10.39
CA HIS A 257 -21.14 3.38 -9.05
C HIS A 257 -22.12 2.74 -8.07
N ASP A 258 -23.39 2.63 -8.47
CA ASP A 258 -24.44 2.00 -7.68
C ASP A 258 -24.16 0.51 -7.46
N ALA A 259 -23.71 -0.21 -8.48
CA ALA A 259 -23.34 -1.62 -8.37
C ALA A 259 -22.13 -1.80 -7.44
N LEU A 260 -21.14 -0.91 -7.46
CA LEU A 260 -19.98 -0.96 -6.57
C LEU A 260 -20.40 -0.80 -5.10
N VAL A 261 -21.30 0.14 -4.80
CA VAL A 261 -21.80 0.38 -3.44
C VAL A 261 -22.72 -0.76 -2.96
N SER A 262 -23.57 -1.29 -3.84
CA SER A 262 -24.59 -2.28 -3.46
C SER A 262 -24.10 -3.73 -3.46
N LYS A 263 -23.22 -4.13 -4.39
CA LYS A 263 -22.80 -5.53 -4.58
C LYS A 263 -21.47 -5.88 -3.93
N ILE A 264 -20.61 -4.90 -3.62
CA ILE A 264 -19.25 -5.14 -3.12
C ILE A 264 -19.13 -4.74 -1.65
N SER A 265 -18.57 -5.64 -0.84
CA SER A 265 -18.31 -5.34 0.57
C SER A 265 -17.22 -4.28 0.73
N ARG A 266 -17.31 -3.51 1.82
CA ARG A 266 -16.38 -2.41 2.12
C ARG A 266 -14.96 -2.89 2.32
N GLU A 267 -14.78 -4.10 2.87
CA GLU A 267 -13.48 -4.74 3.09
C GLU A 267 -12.75 -5.03 1.77
N ARG A 268 -13.48 -5.41 0.71
CA ARG A 268 -12.88 -5.65 -0.62
C ARG A 268 -12.45 -4.35 -1.28
N ILE A 269 -13.27 -3.31 -1.16
CA ILE A 269 -12.92 -1.95 -1.63
C ILE A 269 -11.65 -1.48 -0.90
N ALA A 270 -11.61 -1.64 0.43
CA ALA A 270 -10.46 -1.27 1.23
C ALA A 270 -9.18 -2.05 0.86
N THR A 271 -9.29 -3.34 0.56
CA THR A 271 -8.15 -4.15 0.11
C THR A 271 -7.56 -3.62 -1.20
N GLU A 272 -8.41 -3.28 -2.18
CA GLU A 272 -7.93 -2.70 -3.44
C GLU A 272 -7.38 -1.28 -3.24
N LEU A 273 -8.02 -0.47 -2.37
CA LEU A 273 -7.54 0.86 -2.01
C LEU A 273 -6.16 0.81 -1.34
N GLN A 274 -5.96 -0.06 -0.35
CA GLN A 274 -4.66 -0.21 0.32
C GLN A 274 -3.56 -0.55 -0.70
N LYS A 275 -3.82 -1.48 -1.63
CA LYS A 275 -2.87 -1.83 -2.70
C LYS A 275 -2.59 -0.67 -3.67
N MET A 276 -3.58 0.19 -3.93
CA MET A 276 -3.39 1.40 -4.74
C MET A 276 -2.53 2.43 -3.98
N ILE A 277 -2.82 2.66 -2.70
CA ILE A 277 -2.11 3.62 -1.85
C ILE A 277 -0.68 3.17 -1.57
N THR A 278 -0.40 1.88 -1.35
CA THR A 278 0.97 1.36 -1.15
C THR A 278 1.72 1.10 -2.45
N GLY A 279 1.03 1.17 -3.59
CA GLY A 279 1.57 0.94 -4.94
C GLY A 279 2.59 2.00 -5.42
N PRO A 280 3.11 1.86 -6.65
CA PRO A 280 4.15 2.74 -7.18
C PRO A 280 3.65 4.16 -7.53
N SER A 281 2.41 4.29 -8.02
CA SER A 281 1.83 5.58 -8.46
C SER A 281 0.47 5.85 -7.80
N PRO A 282 0.42 6.05 -6.47
CA PRO A 282 -0.83 6.15 -5.72
C PRO A 282 -1.63 7.42 -6.07
N ASP A 283 -0.93 8.51 -6.39
CA ASP A 283 -1.49 9.75 -6.93
C ASP A 283 -2.28 9.50 -8.22
N ARG A 284 -1.74 8.70 -9.15
CA ARG A 284 -2.43 8.34 -10.38
C ARG A 284 -3.68 7.49 -10.15
N ALA A 285 -3.60 6.54 -9.22
CA ALA A 285 -4.75 5.71 -8.88
C ALA A 285 -5.89 6.56 -8.28
N MET A 286 -5.57 7.42 -7.31
CA MET A 286 -6.57 8.29 -6.69
C MET A 286 -7.06 9.39 -7.64
N GLY A 287 -6.19 9.88 -8.52
CA GLY A 287 -6.52 10.79 -9.61
C GLY A 287 -7.56 10.21 -10.55
N LEU A 288 -7.38 8.95 -10.97
CA LEU A 288 -8.36 8.22 -11.79
C LEU A 288 -9.71 8.05 -11.08
N ILE A 289 -9.72 7.59 -9.82
CA ILE A 289 -10.95 7.42 -9.02
C ILE A 289 -11.74 8.74 -8.96
N ARG A 290 -11.03 9.86 -8.79
CA ARG A 290 -11.62 11.20 -8.80
C ARG A 290 -12.14 11.60 -10.19
N GLU A 291 -11.32 11.47 -11.23
CA GLU A 291 -11.68 11.85 -12.60
C GLU A 291 -12.98 11.18 -13.09
N VAL A 292 -13.17 9.91 -12.69
CA VAL A 292 -14.34 9.12 -13.11
C VAL A 292 -15.50 9.17 -12.11
N GLY A 293 -15.40 9.99 -11.06
CA GLY A 293 -16.47 10.23 -10.09
C GLY A 293 -16.67 9.11 -9.06
N LEU A 294 -15.76 8.14 -8.93
CA LEU A 294 -15.88 7.02 -7.99
C LEU A 294 -15.54 7.39 -6.54
N MET A 295 -15.19 8.64 -6.26
CA MET A 295 -14.80 9.11 -4.92
C MET A 295 -15.89 8.85 -3.88
N ASP A 296 -17.14 9.16 -4.17
CA ASP A 296 -18.24 9.02 -3.20
C ASP A 296 -18.64 7.56 -2.97
N ALA A 297 -18.44 6.70 -3.98
CA ALA A 297 -18.61 5.26 -3.85
C ALA A 297 -17.54 4.63 -2.94
N VAL A 298 -16.31 5.16 -2.99
CA VAL A 298 -15.17 4.64 -2.20
C VAL A 298 -15.09 5.29 -0.82
N PHE A 299 -15.22 6.60 -0.69
CA PHE A 299 -15.05 7.35 0.57
C PHE A 299 -16.38 7.96 1.02
N VAL A 300 -16.99 7.34 2.03
CA VAL A 300 -18.22 7.85 2.64
C VAL A 300 -17.87 8.92 3.66
N LEU A 301 -18.57 10.06 3.58
CA LEU A 301 -18.51 11.15 4.54
C LEU A 301 -19.79 11.18 5.41
N PRO A 302 -19.74 11.68 6.65
CA PRO A 302 -20.94 11.82 7.48
C PRO A 302 -21.97 12.78 6.86
N SER A 303 -23.27 12.51 7.03
CA SER A 303 -24.34 13.35 6.49
C SER A 303 -24.41 14.76 7.12
N ASP A 304 -23.98 14.89 8.38
CA ASP A 304 -24.04 16.13 9.16
C ASP A 304 -22.75 16.98 9.07
N THR A 305 -21.77 16.54 8.29
CA THR A 305 -20.65 17.42 7.96
C THR A 305 -21.09 18.35 6.85
N GLU A 306 -21.19 19.66 7.14
CA GLU A 306 -20.85 20.61 6.08
C GLU A 306 -19.46 20.16 5.60
N PRO A 307 -19.30 19.73 4.33
CA PRO A 307 -17.98 19.40 3.86
C PRO A 307 -17.12 20.63 4.16
N PRO A 308 -15.92 20.48 4.78
CA PRO A 308 -14.97 21.58 4.70
C PRO A 308 -14.89 21.90 3.22
N LYS A 309 -15.42 23.03 2.74
CA LYS A 309 -15.41 23.33 1.30
C LYS A 309 -13.97 23.12 0.85
N PRO A 310 -13.60 22.02 0.16
CA PRO A 310 -12.30 22.02 -0.45
C PRO A 310 -12.51 23.05 -1.56
N ARG A 311 -11.70 24.10 -1.60
CA ARG A 311 -11.74 25.05 -2.72
C ARG A 311 -11.55 24.34 -4.07
N SER A 312 -11.09 23.08 -4.09
CA SER A 312 -11.30 22.12 -5.17
C SER A 312 -11.25 20.66 -4.67
N THR A 313 -12.05 19.76 -5.26
CA THR A 313 -12.01 18.31 -5.04
C THR A 313 -10.65 17.69 -5.39
N ASN A 314 -9.79 18.42 -6.11
CA ASN A 314 -8.45 17.97 -6.49
C ASN A 314 -7.48 17.91 -5.31
N LEU A 315 -7.72 18.66 -4.23
CA LEU A 315 -6.76 18.85 -3.14
C LEU A 315 -6.29 17.54 -2.47
N TRP A 316 -7.15 16.53 -2.41
CA TRP A 316 -6.82 15.21 -1.83
C TRP A 316 -5.74 14.50 -2.65
N VAL A 317 -5.93 14.46 -3.97
CA VAL A 317 -4.99 13.88 -4.92
C VAL A 317 -3.72 14.73 -4.98
N SER A 318 -3.85 16.06 -4.93
CA SER A 318 -2.73 17.00 -4.91
C SER A 318 -1.82 16.80 -3.69
N CYS A 319 -2.37 16.65 -2.49
CA CYS A 319 -1.56 16.41 -1.27
C CYS A 319 -0.78 15.09 -1.38
N LEU A 320 -1.42 14.03 -1.88
CA LEU A 320 -0.78 12.74 -2.12
C LEU A 320 0.32 12.84 -3.19
N GLY A 321 0.03 13.52 -4.31
CA GLY A 321 0.99 13.79 -5.38
C GLY A 321 2.20 14.61 -4.91
N CYS A 322 1.96 15.66 -4.11
CA CYS A 322 3.02 16.46 -3.51
C CYS A 322 3.91 15.63 -2.59
N LEU A 323 3.33 14.74 -1.78
CA LEU A 323 4.11 13.82 -0.96
C LEU A 323 5.01 12.93 -1.83
N VAL A 324 4.44 12.31 -2.87
CA VAL A 324 5.19 11.45 -3.80
C VAL A 324 6.30 12.23 -4.50
N ASN A 325 6.00 13.43 -5.01
CA ASN A 325 6.95 14.28 -5.71
C ASN A 325 8.06 14.81 -4.80
N HIS A 326 7.71 15.28 -3.59
CA HIS A 326 8.68 15.75 -2.60
C HIS A 326 9.72 14.67 -2.29
N CYS A 327 9.26 13.42 -2.14
CA CYS A 327 10.14 12.27 -1.92
C CYS A 327 11.03 11.95 -3.13
N ALA A 328 10.50 12.09 -4.35
CA ALA A 328 11.22 11.80 -5.58
C ALA A 328 12.28 12.87 -5.91
N LEU A 329 11.92 14.16 -5.86
CA LEU A 329 12.80 15.28 -6.24
C LEU A 329 13.98 15.46 -5.29
N ARG A 330 13.76 15.29 -3.98
CA ARG A 330 14.82 15.58 -3.00
C ARG A 330 15.83 14.44 -2.84
N ARG A 331 15.74 13.33 -3.59
CA ARG A 331 16.58 12.11 -3.47
C ARG A 331 16.73 11.59 -2.03
N ARG A 332 15.86 12.04 -1.12
CA ARG A 332 15.87 11.67 0.28
C ARG A 332 14.95 10.46 0.41
N ARG A 333 15.42 9.42 1.09
CA ARG A 333 14.53 8.37 1.59
C ARG A 333 13.42 9.06 2.36
N LEU A 334 12.18 8.61 2.17
CA LEU A 334 11.06 8.86 3.07
C LEU A 334 11.60 8.89 4.51
N ARG A 335 11.69 10.06 5.15
CA ARG A 335 12.17 10.19 6.54
C ARG A 335 11.09 9.74 7.53
N PHE A 336 10.31 8.72 7.17
CA PHE A 336 9.08 8.34 7.88
C PHE A 336 9.27 7.28 8.94
N ALA A 337 10.41 6.59 8.95
CA ALA A 337 10.78 5.67 10.00
C ALA A 337 12.24 5.25 9.82
N ASP A 338 12.92 4.94 10.92
CA ASP A 338 14.18 4.19 10.92
C ASP A 338 14.03 2.84 10.17
N HIS A 339 12.77 2.37 10.01
CA HIS A 339 12.35 1.21 9.23
C HIS A 339 11.11 1.52 8.35
N VAL A 340 11.32 1.73 7.05
CA VAL A 340 10.19 1.83 6.10
C VAL A 340 9.64 0.42 5.82
N ASN A 341 8.43 0.15 6.32
CA ASN A 341 7.63 -1.02 5.96
C ASN A 341 6.34 -0.57 5.26
N GLU A 342 5.63 -1.52 4.66
CA GLU A 342 4.38 -1.25 3.92
C GLU A 342 3.35 -0.51 4.78
N PHE A 343 3.22 -0.89 6.05
CA PHE A 343 2.34 -0.21 7.01
C PHE A 343 2.67 1.27 7.20
N SER A 344 3.96 1.63 7.30
CA SER A 344 4.38 3.02 7.47
C SER A 344 4.17 3.84 6.19
N VAL A 345 4.33 3.21 5.02
CA VAL A 345 4.01 3.82 3.72
C VAL A 345 2.51 4.09 3.61
N LEU A 346 1.67 3.12 3.98
CA LEU A 346 0.22 3.26 4.01
C LEU A 346 -0.19 4.45 4.90
N VAL A 347 0.30 4.50 6.14
CA VAL A 347 -0.01 5.59 7.09
C VAL A 347 0.38 6.94 6.51
N ALA A 348 1.58 7.08 5.96
CA ALA A 348 2.05 8.36 5.42
C ALA A 348 1.21 8.83 4.22
N ARG A 349 0.96 7.94 3.26
CA ARG A 349 0.21 8.29 2.05
C ARG A 349 -1.26 8.52 2.31
N LEU A 350 -1.88 7.70 3.17
CA LEU A 350 -3.28 7.89 3.55
C LEU A 350 -3.47 9.17 4.38
N SER A 351 -2.50 9.52 5.24
CA SER A 351 -2.52 10.80 5.97
C SER A 351 -2.36 11.99 5.03
N ALA A 352 -1.48 11.93 4.04
CA ALA A 352 -1.36 12.97 3.03
C ALA A 352 -2.64 13.10 2.19
N PHE A 353 -3.22 11.99 1.73
CA PHE A 353 -4.46 11.99 0.95
C PHE A 353 -5.63 12.60 1.74
N LEU A 354 -5.72 12.30 3.04
CA LEU A 354 -6.77 12.81 3.94
C LEU A 354 -6.40 14.11 4.64
N ALA A 355 -5.26 14.72 4.32
CA ALA A 355 -4.82 15.99 4.91
C ALA A 355 -5.87 17.12 4.80
N PRO A 356 -6.66 17.23 3.71
CA PRO A 356 -7.75 18.20 3.63
C PRO A 356 -8.82 18.05 4.73
N LEU A 357 -8.93 16.87 5.35
CA LEU A 357 -9.85 16.58 6.43
C LEU A 357 -9.23 16.70 7.82
N ALA A 358 -7.96 17.11 7.95
CA ALA A 358 -7.20 17.06 9.20
C ALA A 358 -7.75 17.94 10.34
N ALA A 359 -8.55 18.96 10.00
CA ALA A 359 -9.20 19.84 10.98
C ALA A 359 -10.70 19.53 11.17
N CYS A 360 -11.23 18.53 10.47
CA CYS A 360 -12.67 18.36 10.30
C CYS A 360 -13.23 17.38 11.33
N HIS A 361 -14.28 17.83 12.02
CA HIS A 361 -14.94 17.06 13.06
C HIS A 361 -16.46 17.12 12.89
N TYR A 362 -17.14 16.06 13.29
CA TYR A 362 -18.59 15.99 13.34
C TYR A 362 -19.05 15.56 14.73
N GLN A 363 -20.31 15.87 15.07
CA GLN A 363 -20.89 15.52 16.36
C GLN A 363 -21.66 14.21 16.25
N PHE A 364 -21.37 13.25 17.12
CA PHE A 364 -22.12 12.01 17.20
C PHE A 364 -22.32 11.61 18.66
N LYS A 365 -23.59 11.50 19.09
CA LYS A 365 -23.98 11.17 20.47
C LYS A 365 -23.24 12.03 21.51
N GLY A 366 -23.14 13.33 21.26
CA GLY A 366 -22.47 14.30 22.15
C GLY A 366 -20.93 14.23 22.16
N LYS A 367 -20.31 13.43 21.28
CA LYS A 367 -18.85 13.37 21.12
C LYS A 367 -18.44 14.01 19.80
N SER A 368 -17.38 14.83 19.84
CA SER A 368 -16.69 15.30 18.65
C SER A 368 -15.80 14.19 18.09
N ILE A 369 -16.04 13.77 16.85
CA ILE A 369 -15.30 12.71 16.18
C ILE A 369 -14.64 13.28 14.93
N HIS A 370 -13.38 12.93 14.70
CA HIS A 370 -12.63 13.34 13.52
C HIS A 370 -13.23 12.69 12.25
N VAL A 371 -13.44 13.46 11.18
CA VAL A 371 -14.13 12.97 9.96
C VAL A 371 -13.37 11.81 9.31
N SER A 372 -12.04 11.87 9.25
CA SER A 372 -11.25 10.75 8.71
C SER A 372 -11.49 9.44 9.47
N GLN A 373 -11.77 9.50 10.77
CA GLN A 373 -12.04 8.31 11.57
C GLN A 373 -13.34 7.65 11.14
N PHE A 374 -14.35 8.42 10.75
CA PHE A 374 -15.59 7.90 10.18
C PHE A 374 -15.33 7.24 8.82
N THR A 375 -14.73 7.98 7.89
CA THR A 375 -14.47 7.49 6.52
C THR A 375 -13.66 6.20 6.51
N LEU A 376 -12.64 6.09 7.35
CA LEU A 376 -11.81 4.88 7.43
C LEU A 376 -12.53 3.72 8.15
N ARG A 377 -13.46 3.99 9.08
CA ARG A 377 -14.32 2.97 9.70
C ARG A 377 -15.34 2.43 8.71
N GLU A 378 -15.92 3.27 7.87
CA GLU A 378 -16.83 2.86 6.80
C GLU A 378 -16.13 2.00 5.73
N LEU A 379 -14.83 2.21 5.53
CA LEU A 379 -13.98 1.32 4.73
C LEU A 379 -13.61 0.02 5.45
N ARG A 380 -13.97 -0.14 6.73
CA ARG A 380 -13.66 -1.33 7.55
C ARG A 380 -12.15 -1.60 7.67
N LEU A 381 -11.35 -0.54 7.71
CA LEU A 381 -9.91 -0.68 7.97
C LEU A 381 -9.62 -1.17 9.40
N PRO A 382 -8.48 -1.85 9.62
CA PRO A 382 -8.04 -2.23 10.95
C PRO A 382 -7.94 -1.04 11.93
N SER A 383 -8.43 -1.20 13.16
CA SER A 383 -8.48 -0.10 14.17
C SER A 383 -7.14 0.58 14.38
N LYS A 384 -6.05 -0.18 14.35
CA LYS A 384 -4.68 0.32 14.48
C LYS A 384 -4.32 1.33 13.37
N GLU A 385 -4.75 1.09 12.12
CA GLU A 385 -4.52 2.01 11.00
C GLU A 385 -5.33 3.29 11.20
N ILE A 386 -6.61 3.13 11.55
CA ILE A 386 -7.54 4.24 11.76
C ILE A 386 -7.04 5.19 12.84
N GLU A 387 -6.68 4.65 14.01
CA GLU A 387 -6.19 5.42 15.15
C GLU A 387 -4.90 6.16 14.82
N LEU A 388 -3.97 5.49 14.14
CA LEU A 388 -2.69 6.09 13.82
C LEU A 388 -2.82 7.19 12.75
N VAL A 389 -3.58 6.98 11.67
CA VAL A 389 -3.82 8.02 10.67
C VAL A 389 -4.54 9.22 11.28
N SER A 390 -5.51 8.98 12.17
CA SER A 390 -6.20 10.07 12.89
C SER A 390 -5.27 10.82 13.86
N LEU A 391 -4.34 10.12 14.52
CA LEU A 391 -3.30 10.73 15.34
C LEU A 391 -2.36 11.60 14.50
N VAL A 392 -1.92 11.11 13.34
CA VAL A 392 -1.05 11.87 12.41
C VAL A 392 -1.76 13.12 11.90
N LEU A 393 -3.00 13.02 11.44
CA LEU A 393 -3.79 14.16 10.97
C LEU A 393 -4.03 15.20 12.06
N SER A 394 -4.44 14.78 13.26
CA SER A 394 -4.63 15.73 14.37
C SER A 394 -3.32 16.36 14.84
N SER A 395 -2.20 15.65 14.71
CA SER A 395 -0.87 16.17 15.02
C SER A 395 -0.36 17.11 13.93
N SER A 396 -0.68 16.87 12.65
CA SER A 396 -0.24 17.72 11.53
C SER A 396 -0.79 19.13 11.66
N VAL A 397 -2.05 19.30 12.09
CA VAL A 397 -2.63 20.62 12.38
C VAL A 397 -1.86 21.36 13.48
N LYS A 398 -1.34 20.65 14.48
CA LYS A 398 -0.54 21.25 15.56
C LYS A 398 0.87 21.59 15.12
N PHE A 399 1.51 20.70 14.36
CA PHE A 399 2.83 20.97 13.77
C PHE A 399 2.77 22.14 12.81
N LYS A 400 1.72 22.25 11.98
CA LYS A 400 1.50 23.41 11.12
C LYS A 400 1.53 24.73 11.91
N LYS A 401 0.68 24.83 12.95
CA LYS A 401 0.64 26.02 13.81
C LYS A 401 1.97 26.31 14.51
N MET A 402 2.74 25.28 14.82
CA MET A 402 4.05 25.40 15.45
C MET A 402 5.10 25.91 14.45
N VAL A 403 5.14 25.36 13.24
CA VAL A 403 6.04 25.77 12.15
C VAL A 403 5.79 27.22 11.72
N GLU A 404 4.54 27.70 11.83
CA GLU A 404 4.18 29.10 11.59
C GLU A 404 4.71 30.07 12.67
N LYS A 405 5.14 29.60 13.85
CA LYS A 405 5.76 30.43 14.88
C LYS A 405 7.20 30.77 14.50
N ASN A 406 7.68 31.94 14.92
CA ASN A 406 9.10 32.28 14.83
C ASN A 406 9.96 31.30 15.65
N ALA A 407 11.17 31.01 15.18
CA ALA A 407 12.07 30.06 15.84
C ALA A 407 12.33 30.41 17.33
N ASP A 408 12.47 31.69 17.65
CA ASP A 408 12.70 32.16 19.03
C ASP A 408 11.47 31.99 19.95
N ALA A 409 10.29 31.75 19.38
CA ALA A 409 9.05 31.52 20.12
C ALA A 409 8.72 30.02 20.29
N LEU A 410 9.59 29.13 19.81
CA LEU A 410 9.40 27.69 19.91
C LEU A 410 9.89 27.15 21.26
N ASP A 411 8.96 26.61 22.04
CA ASP A 411 9.27 25.98 23.32
C ASP A 411 9.70 24.52 23.13
N ARG A 412 10.88 24.18 23.69
CA ARG A 412 11.44 22.82 23.71
C ARG A 412 10.44 21.82 24.29
N LEU A 413 9.73 22.20 25.35
CA LEU A 413 8.75 21.35 26.01
C LEU A 413 7.55 21.09 25.09
N GLU A 414 6.99 22.14 24.48
CA GLU A 414 5.86 22.04 23.56
C GLU A 414 6.17 21.10 22.38
N ILE A 415 7.35 21.25 21.75
CA ILE A 415 7.81 20.38 20.66
C ILE A 415 7.94 18.93 21.17
N GLY A 416 8.67 18.73 22.28
CA GLY A 416 8.93 17.39 22.82
C GLY A 416 7.66 16.65 23.24
N GLN A 417 6.69 17.35 23.84
CA GLN A 417 5.38 16.79 24.18
C GLN A 417 4.60 16.39 22.94
N LEU A 418 4.61 17.23 21.89
CA LEU A 418 3.91 16.92 20.64
C LEU A 418 4.55 15.71 19.95
N ILE A 419 5.88 15.66 19.85
CA ILE A 419 6.61 14.51 19.31
C ILE A 419 6.31 13.24 20.12
N ARG A 420 6.35 13.29 21.45
CA ARG A 420 5.99 12.14 22.31
C ARG A 420 4.57 11.66 22.05
N LYS A 421 3.61 12.58 21.95
CA LYS A 421 2.20 12.25 21.70
C LYS A 421 2.00 11.59 20.33
N THR A 422 2.65 12.09 19.29
CA THR A 422 2.55 11.53 17.93
C THR A 422 3.37 10.25 17.77
N GLY A 423 4.38 10.06 18.63
CA GLY A 423 5.26 8.90 18.61
C GLY A 423 6.22 8.91 17.41
N ARG A 424 6.66 7.73 17.00
CA ARG A 424 7.58 7.52 15.85
C ARG A 424 7.08 8.10 14.51
N TYR A 425 5.81 8.47 14.40
CA TYR A 425 5.19 9.00 13.19
C TYR A 425 5.13 10.54 13.16
N TRP A 426 5.79 11.24 14.10
CA TRP A 426 5.79 12.70 14.15
C TRP A 426 6.32 13.35 12.84
N LYS A 427 7.33 12.75 12.21
CA LYS A 427 7.85 13.20 10.90
C LYS A 427 6.80 13.08 9.80
N VAL A 428 5.96 12.04 9.85
CA VAL A 428 4.80 11.91 8.95
C VAL A 428 3.82 13.05 9.17
N ALA A 429 3.56 13.43 10.42
CA ALA A 429 2.65 14.53 10.72
C ALA A 429 3.18 15.89 10.23
N VAL A 430 4.49 16.14 10.36
CA VAL A 430 5.13 17.35 9.81
C VAL A 430 5.05 17.39 8.28
N GLU A 431 5.34 16.30 7.59
CA GLU A 431 5.22 16.24 6.13
C GLU A 431 3.77 16.34 5.67
N THR A 432 2.82 15.73 6.41
CA THR A 432 1.38 15.87 6.16
C THR A 432 0.93 17.33 6.29
N ALA A 433 1.51 18.07 7.23
CA ALA A 433 1.28 19.51 7.37
C ALA A 433 1.83 20.30 6.17
N LEU A 434 3.07 20.02 5.76
CA LEU A 434 3.70 20.64 4.59
C LEU A 434 2.88 20.42 3.30
N VAL A 435 2.50 19.17 2.98
CA VAL A 435 1.77 18.86 1.75
C VAL A 435 0.37 19.45 1.70
N SER A 436 -0.19 19.84 2.86
CA SER A 436 -1.46 20.57 2.94
C SER A 436 -1.33 22.07 2.64
N GLU A 437 -0.10 22.58 2.55
CA GLU A 437 0.21 23.99 2.33
C GLU A 437 0.84 24.31 0.98
N ILE A 438 1.32 23.30 0.26
CA ILE A 438 1.92 23.47 -1.06
C ILE A 438 0.89 23.13 -2.15
N GLY A 439 1.01 23.85 -3.27
CA GLY A 439 0.06 23.80 -4.37
C GLY A 439 0.08 22.47 -5.13
N PRO A 440 -1.02 22.12 -5.81
CA PRO A 440 -1.03 21.04 -6.77
C PRO A 440 0.07 21.22 -7.80
N ILE A 441 0.66 20.10 -8.18
CA ILE A 441 1.28 19.97 -9.49
C ILE A 441 0.13 19.75 -10.46
N ASP A 442 -0.40 20.83 -11.04
CA ASP A 442 -1.51 20.78 -11.98
C ASP A 442 -0.96 20.46 -13.37
N SER A 443 -1.03 19.18 -13.76
CA SER A 443 -0.94 18.82 -15.17
C SER A 443 -2.34 18.77 -15.77
N GLU A 444 -2.53 19.37 -16.94
CA GLU A 444 -3.77 19.23 -17.73
C GLU A 444 -3.98 17.80 -18.30
N GLN A 445 -3.02 16.88 -18.09
CA GLN A 445 -3.10 15.51 -18.57
C GLN A 445 -4.00 14.65 -17.68
N SER A 446 -4.93 13.91 -18.30
CA SER A 446 -5.77 12.94 -17.59
C SER A 446 -4.93 11.80 -17.02
N TYR A 447 -5.28 11.36 -15.82
CA TYR A 447 -4.69 10.19 -15.16
C TYR A 447 -4.96 8.86 -15.89
N ALA A 448 -5.86 8.84 -16.88
CA ALA A 448 -6.09 7.70 -17.76
C ALA A 448 -4.91 7.38 -18.69
N GLN A 449 -4.10 8.38 -19.03
CA GLN A 449 -2.93 8.19 -19.87
C GLN A 449 -1.73 7.69 -19.05
N ALA A 450 -0.86 6.88 -19.65
CA ALA A 450 0.39 6.52 -19.02
C ALA A 450 1.35 7.71 -19.03
N GLY A 451 2.10 7.87 -17.95
CA GLY A 451 3.06 8.94 -17.82
C GLY A 451 3.97 8.70 -16.62
N PRO A 452 5.17 9.27 -16.59
CA PRO A 452 5.92 9.30 -15.33
C PRO A 452 5.05 10.00 -14.26
N PRO A 453 5.27 9.72 -12.96
CA PRO A 453 4.75 10.59 -11.91
C PRO A 453 5.09 12.04 -12.28
N LEU A 454 4.14 12.96 -12.11
CA LEU A 454 4.35 14.37 -12.41
C LEU A 454 5.42 14.94 -11.50
N LEU A 455 6.68 14.86 -11.94
CA LEU A 455 7.82 15.46 -11.27
C LEU A 455 7.95 16.89 -11.77
N GLU A 456 7.03 17.75 -11.36
CA GLU A 456 7.14 19.18 -11.65
C GLU A 456 7.93 19.89 -10.56
N SER A 457 8.66 20.93 -10.96
CA SER A 457 9.28 21.85 -10.01
C SER A 457 8.18 22.56 -9.23
N PHE A 458 8.28 22.50 -7.90
CA PHE A 458 7.48 23.32 -7.00
C PHE A 458 7.58 24.81 -7.38
N SER A 459 6.48 25.56 -7.19
CA SER A 459 6.52 27.01 -7.39
C SER A 459 7.50 27.67 -6.42
N GLU A 460 7.88 28.92 -6.68
CA GLU A 460 8.74 29.68 -5.76
C GLU A 460 8.10 29.78 -4.36
N GLN A 461 6.78 29.96 -4.29
CA GLN A 461 6.03 30.02 -3.03
C GLN A 461 6.06 28.68 -2.27
N ASP A 462 5.90 27.58 -2.99
CA ASP A 462 6.00 26.24 -2.43
C ASP A 462 7.43 25.96 -1.93
N GLY A 463 8.45 26.41 -2.67
CA GLY A 463 9.85 26.33 -2.26
C GLY A 463 10.11 27.03 -0.92
N ILE A 464 9.56 28.24 -0.73
CA ILE A 464 9.64 28.96 0.54
C ILE A 464 9.00 28.17 1.67
N LYS A 465 7.82 27.57 1.45
CA LYS A 465 7.14 26.72 2.45
C LYS A 465 7.97 25.49 2.79
N ILE A 466 8.48 24.77 1.80
CA ILE A 466 9.36 23.61 2.01
C ILE A 466 10.56 24.01 2.88
N ASP A 467 11.23 25.12 2.57
CA ASP A 467 12.39 25.57 3.33
C ASP A 467 12.05 25.95 4.79
N VAL A 468 10.85 26.51 5.05
CA VAL A 468 10.37 26.75 6.42
C VAL A 468 10.25 25.45 7.20
N TYR A 469 9.63 24.43 6.61
CA TYR A 469 9.49 23.11 7.24
C TYR A 469 10.84 22.40 7.41
N GLU A 470 11.76 22.52 6.46
CA GLU A 470 13.12 21.97 6.59
C GLU A 470 13.91 22.64 7.72
N ARG A 471 13.77 23.95 7.90
CA ARG A 471 14.37 24.66 9.05
C ARG A 471 13.80 24.18 10.37
N PHE A 472 12.48 23.98 10.45
CA PHE A 472 11.84 23.41 11.64
C PHE A 472 12.41 22.01 11.95
N MET A 473 12.50 21.14 10.94
CA MET A 473 13.10 19.80 11.11
C MET A 473 14.56 19.90 11.59
N GLY A 474 15.36 20.80 11.03
CA GLY A 474 16.74 21.03 11.45
C GLY A 474 16.87 21.56 12.88
N LEU A 475 15.89 22.36 13.35
CA LEU A 475 15.81 22.79 14.75
C LEU A 475 15.49 21.62 15.68
N VAL A 476 14.54 20.74 15.32
CA VAL A 476 14.23 19.55 16.11
C VAL A 476 15.47 18.62 16.22
N ASP A 477 16.21 18.47 15.12
CA ASP A 477 17.46 17.72 15.09
C ASP A 477 18.54 18.37 16.00
N SER A 478 18.71 19.69 15.96
CA SER A 478 19.69 20.40 16.80
C SER A 478 19.33 20.42 18.29
N LEU A 479 18.05 20.23 18.60
CA LEU A 479 17.53 20.03 19.94
C LEU A 479 17.69 18.57 20.43
N GLU A 480 18.27 17.66 19.64
CA GLU A 480 18.50 16.26 20.01
C GLU A 480 17.21 15.54 20.46
N MET A 481 16.08 15.82 19.79
CA MET A 481 14.76 15.27 20.15
C MET A 481 14.43 13.93 19.48
N GLU A 482 15.32 13.39 18.66
CA GLU A 482 15.11 12.08 18.06
C GLU A 482 15.02 11.00 19.14
N GLY A 483 14.02 10.12 19.06
CA GLY A 483 13.79 9.06 20.05
C GLY A 483 13.06 9.51 21.31
N ILE A 484 12.73 10.80 21.47
CA ILE A 484 12.08 11.32 22.68
C ILE A 484 10.71 10.67 22.97
N TRP A 485 10.04 10.11 21.96
CA TRP A 485 8.82 9.32 22.12
C TRP A 485 8.99 8.05 22.97
N ASP A 486 10.19 7.48 23.01
CA ASP A 486 10.52 6.31 23.82
C ASP A 486 11.21 6.67 25.16
N LEU A 487 11.33 7.98 25.46
CA LEU A 487 11.96 8.46 26.71
C LEU A 487 11.22 7.90 27.92
N LYS A 488 11.97 7.22 28.79
CA LYS A 488 11.50 6.65 30.05
C LYS A 488 11.78 7.60 31.21
N PRO A 489 10.93 7.58 32.25
CA PRO A 489 11.19 8.34 33.47
C PRO A 489 12.47 7.84 34.14
N LEU A 490 13.30 8.74 34.66
CA LEU A 490 14.56 8.42 35.36
C LEU A 490 14.31 7.63 36.66
N LEU A 491 13.22 7.95 37.36
CA LEU A 491 12.74 7.31 38.58
C LEU A 491 11.42 6.60 38.27
N ASP A 492 11.33 5.32 38.64
CA ASP A 492 10.05 4.61 38.65
C ASP A 492 9.13 5.08 39.79
N GLY A 493 7.87 4.66 39.75
CA GLY A 493 6.87 5.10 40.72
C GLY A 493 7.20 4.73 42.17
N ARG A 494 7.97 3.65 42.42
CA ARG A 494 8.38 3.27 43.77
C ARG A 494 9.43 4.25 44.30
N ARG A 495 10.43 4.55 43.47
CA ARG A 495 11.50 5.50 43.81
C ARG A 495 10.97 6.92 44.00
N VAL A 496 9.93 7.31 43.25
CA VAL A 496 9.21 8.58 43.47
C VAL A 496 8.50 8.60 44.83
N LEU A 497 7.85 7.50 45.23
CA LEU A 497 7.21 7.41 46.56
C LEU A 497 8.22 7.41 47.71
N ASP A 498 9.39 6.79 47.52
CA ASP A 498 10.47 6.83 48.51
C ASP A 498 11.00 8.26 48.70
N LEU A 499 11.06 9.06 47.62
CA LEU A 499 11.49 10.45 47.65
C LEU A 499 10.42 11.41 48.20
N LEU A 500 9.15 11.13 47.91
CA LEU A 500 7.99 11.95 48.26
C LEU A 500 7.00 11.13 49.10
N PRO A 501 7.32 10.81 50.37
CA PRO A 501 6.52 9.89 51.21
C PRO A 501 5.11 10.41 51.52
N GLY A 502 4.87 11.72 51.37
CA GLY A 502 3.54 12.33 51.50
C GLY A 502 2.66 12.25 50.25
N LEU A 503 3.18 11.74 49.12
CA LEU A 503 2.44 11.66 47.87
C LEU A 503 1.35 10.56 47.94
N PRO A 504 0.07 10.88 47.68
CA PRO A 504 -1.00 9.88 47.67
C PRO A 504 -0.78 8.81 46.59
N LYS A 505 -1.14 7.57 46.90
CA LYS A 505 -1.14 6.48 45.92
C LYS A 505 -2.24 6.71 44.86
N GLY A 506 -2.00 6.23 43.64
CA GLY A 506 -2.96 6.32 42.53
C GLY A 506 -2.64 7.44 41.53
N PRO A 507 -3.63 8.19 41.01
CA PRO A 507 -3.43 9.14 39.92
C PRO A 507 -2.38 10.24 40.17
N ALA A 508 -2.16 10.61 41.43
CA ALA A 508 -1.16 11.59 41.81
C ALA A 508 0.27 11.15 41.45
N ILE A 509 0.57 9.85 41.53
CA ILE A 509 1.86 9.31 41.07
C ILE A 509 1.99 9.50 39.56
N GLY A 510 0.95 9.20 38.79
CA GLY A 510 0.93 9.39 37.35
C GLY A 510 1.25 10.84 36.95
N TYR A 511 0.65 11.81 37.64
CA TYR A 511 0.94 13.24 37.42
C TYR A 511 2.41 13.59 37.68
N VAL A 512 3.01 13.11 38.78
CA VAL A 512 4.43 13.35 39.09
C VAL A 512 5.33 12.66 38.06
N MET A 513 4.97 11.46 37.60
CA MET A 513 5.69 10.74 36.55
C MET A 513 5.67 11.50 35.21
N ASP A 514 4.53 12.09 34.85
CA ASP A 514 4.41 12.92 33.65
C ASP A 514 5.24 14.21 33.78
N ARG A 515 5.18 14.88 34.94
CA ARG A 515 5.99 16.08 35.23
C ARG A 515 7.49 15.80 35.20
N GLN A 516 7.92 14.63 35.66
CA GLN A 516 9.31 14.17 35.53
C GLN A 516 9.73 14.04 34.06
N ILE A 517 8.88 13.49 33.19
CA ILE A 517 9.16 13.42 31.76
C ILE A 517 9.27 14.83 31.15
N GLU A 518 8.37 15.75 31.49
CA GLU A 518 8.44 17.14 31.04
C GLU A 518 9.77 17.81 31.46
N TRP A 519 10.19 17.59 32.71
CA TRP A 519 11.48 18.08 33.18
C TRP A 519 12.65 17.46 32.39
N GLN A 520 12.62 16.16 32.09
CA GLN A 520 13.65 15.51 31.27
C GLN A 520 13.68 16.02 29.83
N ILE A 521 12.54 16.39 29.26
CA ILE A 521 12.47 17.03 27.94
C ILE A 521 13.21 18.36 27.98
N VAL A 522 12.96 19.19 29.00
CA VAL A 522 13.59 20.51 29.14
C VAL A 522 15.08 20.41 29.50
N ASN A 523 15.49 19.37 30.23
CA ASN A 523 16.84 19.20 30.76
C ASN A 523 17.50 17.92 30.19
N PRO A 524 17.89 17.90 28.90
CA PRO A 524 18.42 16.69 28.24
C PRO A 524 19.71 16.16 28.87
N SER A 525 20.54 17.03 29.42
CA SER A 525 21.79 16.66 30.11
C SER A 525 21.58 16.32 31.59
N GLY A 526 20.35 16.47 32.11
CA GLY A 526 20.02 16.28 33.52
C GLY A 526 20.01 14.80 33.89
N GLY A 527 20.82 14.45 34.88
CA GLY A 527 20.89 13.09 35.40
C GLY A 527 19.80 12.77 36.41
N GLU A 528 19.82 11.54 36.91
CA GLU A 528 18.90 11.08 37.95
C GLU A 528 18.94 11.96 39.22
N ASP A 529 20.14 12.40 39.64
CA ASP A 529 20.31 13.21 40.86
C ASP A 529 19.85 14.67 40.69
N ASP A 530 19.92 15.21 39.48
CA ASP A 530 19.31 16.50 39.16
C ASP A 530 17.78 16.39 39.22
N CYS A 531 17.23 15.30 38.68
CA CYS A 531 15.80 15.02 38.70
C CYS A 531 15.26 14.86 40.12
N LYS A 532 15.95 14.12 41.00
CA LYS A 532 15.58 13.99 42.42
C LYS A 532 15.53 15.34 43.12
N ARG A 533 16.54 16.19 42.91
CA ARG A 533 16.60 17.54 43.51
C ARG A 533 15.44 18.39 43.04
N TRP A 534 15.14 18.37 41.74
CA TRP A 534 14.01 19.09 41.18
C TRP A 534 12.67 18.58 41.72
N LEU A 535 12.44 17.26 41.75
CA LEU A 535 11.21 16.67 42.30
C LEU A 535 10.98 17.05 43.76
N THR A 536 12.03 16.99 44.58
CA THR A 536 11.96 17.38 46.00
C THR A 536 11.60 18.86 46.17
N HIS A 537 12.12 19.72 45.28
CA HIS A 537 11.84 21.15 45.31
C HIS A 537 10.41 21.49 44.83
N GLU A 538 10.03 21.00 43.65
CA GLU A 538 8.73 21.24 43.01
C GLU A 538 7.59 20.68 43.88
N PHE A 539 7.77 19.46 44.41
CA PHE A 539 6.77 18.74 45.19
C PHE A 539 7.08 18.74 46.69
N ARG A 540 7.70 19.81 47.18
CA ARG A 540 8.11 19.96 48.60
C ARG A 540 7.00 19.70 49.62
N SER A 541 5.73 19.92 49.25
CA SER A 541 4.57 19.61 50.09
C SER A 541 4.45 18.13 50.46
N TYR A 542 5.13 17.24 49.73
CA TYR A 542 5.11 15.79 49.94
C TYR A 542 6.42 15.24 50.54
N VAL A 543 7.42 16.08 50.79
CA VAL A 543 8.76 15.67 51.24
C VAL A 543 8.83 15.32 52.75
N LYS A 544 7.82 15.76 53.53
CA LYS A 544 7.81 15.85 55.00
C LYS A 544 8.76 16.90 55.57
#